data_AF-A0A962RH28-F1
#
_entry.id   AF-A0A962RH28-F1
#
_cell.length_a   1.000
_cell.length_b   1.000
_cell.length_c   1.000
_cell.angle_alpha   90.00
_cell.angle_beta   90.00
_cell.angle_gamma   90.00
#
_symmetry.space_group_name_H-M   'P 1'
#
loop_
_entity.id
_entity.type
_entity.pdbx_description
1 polymer ?
#
loop_
_entity_poly.entity_id
_entity_poly.type
_entity_poly.pdbx_seq_one_letter_code
_entity_poly.pdbx_strand_id
1 'polypeptide(L)'
;MGLHVRCGIEDNLWAPDRRGKMSTVKQIEQLVRISREVGREVATGVDARRILQIDRFYRDTDETLARNGFAPNRQAAPREMLRRVS
;
A
#
# COMPACT_ATOMS: atom_id res chain seq x y z
N MET A 1 -6.87 -12.10 -6.04
CA MET A 1 -5.65 -11.48 -5.50
C MET A 1 -5.87 -10.40 -4.42
N GLY A 2 -7.08 -9.95 -4.05
CA GLY A 2 -7.31 -9.16 -2.81
C GLY A 2 -6.70 -7.75 -2.72
N LEU A 3 -5.91 -7.32 -3.69
CA LEU A 3 -5.19 -6.04 -3.73
C LEU A 3 -6.11 -4.81 -3.86
N HIS A 4 -5.52 -3.63 -3.64
CA HIS A 4 -6.08 -2.31 -3.96
C HIS A 4 -5.85 -1.97 -5.44
N VAL A 5 -6.72 -1.12 -6.00
CA VAL A 5 -6.70 -0.74 -7.43
C VAL A 5 -6.50 0.76 -7.60
N ARG A 6 -5.90 1.16 -8.73
CA ARG A 6 -5.70 2.56 -9.15
C ARG A 6 -6.30 2.76 -10.54
N CYS A 7 -6.86 3.94 -10.78
CA CYS A 7 -7.27 4.40 -12.11
C CYS A 7 -7.20 5.92 -12.22
N GLY A 8 -7.27 6.40 -13.46
CA GLY A 8 -7.40 7.81 -13.79
C GLY A 8 -6.85 8.10 -15.18
N ILE A 9 -7.12 9.31 -15.67
CA ILE A 9 -6.56 9.78 -16.94
C ILE A 9 -5.02 9.87 -16.94
N GLU A 10 -4.40 9.88 -15.75
CA GLU A 10 -2.95 9.76 -15.57
C GLU A 10 -2.43 8.39 -16.06
N ASP A 11 -3.19 7.32 -15.77
CA ASP A 11 -2.84 5.96 -16.17
C ASP A 11 -3.23 5.69 -17.62
N ASN A 12 -4.45 6.07 -18.00
CA ASN A 12 -5.01 5.76 -19.31
C ASN A 12 -6.11 6.76 -19.70
N LEU A 13 -5.99 7.31 -20.91
CA LEU A 13 -6.98 8.24 -21.48
C LEU A 13 -8.16 7.54 -22.14
N TRP A 14 -8.02 6.27 -22.55
CA TRP A 14 -8.93 5.60 -23.46
C TRP A 14 -9.96 4.72 -22.75
N ALA A 15 -11.18 4.68 -23.31
CA ALA A 15 -12.18 3.69 -22.95
C ALA A 15 -11.71 2.26 -23.31
N PRO A 16 -12.28 1.21 -22.69
CA PRO A 16 -11.86 -0.18 -22.94
C PRO A 16 -11.98 -0.62 -24.42
N ASP A 17 -12.96 -0.09 -25.15
CA ASP A 17 -13.16 -0.34 -26.57
C ASP A 17 -12.27 0.53 -27.50
N ARG A 18 -11.50 1.46 -26.90
CA ARG A 18 -10.63 2.44 -27.56
C ARG A 18 -11.34 3.37 -28.55
N ARG A 19 -12.66 3.47 -28.50
CA ARG A 19 -13.44 4.32 -29.43
C ARG A 19 -13.57 5.77 -28.96
N GLY A 20 -13.18 6.05 -27.73
CA GLY A 20 -13.22 7.40 -27.16
C GLY A 20 -12.39 7.53 -25.90
N LYS A 21 -12.28 8.75 -25.41
CA LYS A 21 -11.63 9.05 -24.14
C LYS A 21 -12.58 8.83 -22.98
N MET A 22 -12.04 8.41 -21.83
CA MET A 22 -12.80 8.16 -20.61
C MET A 22 -12.27 9.03 -19.48
N SER A 23 -13.15 9.82 -18.86
CA SER A 23 -12.77 10.66 -17.72
C SER A 23 -12.45 9.82 -16.49
N THR A 24 -11.64 10.36 -15.56
CA THR A 24 -11.34 9.72 -14.28
C THR A 24 -12.63 9.34 -13.52
N VAL A 25 -13.66 10.20 -13.52
CA VAL A 25 -14.94 9.91 -12.87
C VAL A 25 -15.60 8.65 -13.44
N LYS A 26 -15.67 8.52 -14.77
CA LYS A 26 -16.24 7.32 -15.39
C LYS A 26 -15.42 6.07 -15.07
N GLN A 27 -14.08 6.18 -15.04
CA GLN A 27 -13.22 5.06 -14.70
C GLN A 27 -13.47 4.59 -13.25
N ILE A 28 -13.65 5.54 -12.32
CA ILE A 28 -14.02 5.25 -10.92
C ILE A 28 -15.37 4.55 -10.86
N GLU A 29 -16.40 5.05 -11.55
CA GLU A 29 -17.73 4.43 -11.58
C GLU A 29 -17.69 2.97 -12.05
N GLN A 30 -16.90 2.69 -13.09
CA GLN A 30 -16.68 1.33 -13.57
C GLN A 30 -16.04 0.43 -12.49
N LEU A 31 -15.00 0.92 -11.80
CA LEU A 31 -14.34 0.14 -10.75
C LEU A 31 -15.26 -0.08 -9.54
N VAL A 32 -16.04 0.92 -9.13
CA VAL A 32 -17.03 0.79 -8.04
C VAL A 32 -18.06 -0.28 -8.37
N ARG A 33 -18.55 -0.31 -9.62
CA ARG A 33 -19.46 -1.36 -10.09
C ARG A 33 -18.82 -2.74 -9.98
N ILE A 34 -17.63 -2.92 -10.56
CA ILE A 34 -16.92 -4.21 -10.55
C ILE A 34 -16.63 -4.66 -9.10
N SER A 35 -16.22 -3.74 -8.23
CA SER A 35 -15.95 -4.04 -6.81
C SER A 35 -17.17 -4.66 -6.13
N ARG A 36 -18.36 -4.09 -6.34
CA ARG A 36 -19.61 -4.60 -5.78
C ARG A 36 -20.05 -5.92 -6.42
N GLU A 37 -19.86 -6.09 -7.72
CA GLU A 37 -20.14 -7.35 -8.43
C GLU A 37 -19.32 -8.53 -7.86
N VAL A 38 -18.11 -8.26 -7.36
CA VAL A 38 -17.26 -9.27 -6.69
C VAL A 38 -17.41 -9.29 -5.16
N GLY A 39 -18.45 -8.64 -4.62
CA GLY A 39 -18.77 -8.64 -3.19
C GLY A 39 -17.78 -7.87 -2.32
N ARG A 40 -17.09 -6.86 -2.88
CA ARG A 40 -16.13 -6.02 -2.16
C ARG A 40 -16.62 -4.57 -2.09
N GLU A 41 -16.82 -4.07 -0.88
CA GLU A 41 -17.15 -2.67 -0.66
C GLU A 41 -15.94 -1.74 -0.86
N VAL A 42 -16.22 -0.49 -1.24
CA VAL A 42 -15.22 0.56 -1.44
C VAL A 42 -14.88 1.20 -0.10
N ALA A 43 -13.60 1.21 0.26
CA ALA A 43 -13.11 1.84 1.48
C ALA A 43 -13.40 3.35 1.47
N THR A 44 -13.89 3.87 2.59
CA THR A 44 -13.99 5.33 2.80
C THR A 44 -12.60 5.96 2.99
N GLY A 45 -12.51 7.28 2.99
CA GLY A 45 -11.25 7.97 3.33
C GLY A 45 -10.74 7.65 4.74
N VAL A 46 -11.66 7.43 5.69
CA VAL A 46 -11.32 7.01 7.07
C VAL A 46 -10.78 5.59 7.08
N ASP A 47 -11.41 4.69 6.32
CA ASP A 47 -10.90 3.32 6.16
C ASP A 47 -9.53 3.30 5.50
N ALA A 48 -9.32 4.09 4.45
CA ALA A 48 -8.03 4.19 3.78
C ALA A 48 -6.92 4.64 4.74
N ARG A 49 -7.16 5.69 5.56
CA ARG A 49 -6.22 6.16 6.59
C ARG A 49 -5.88 5.04 7.58
N ARG A 50 -6.89 4.30 8.04
CA ARG A 50 -6.73 3.17 8.97
C ARG A 50 -5.97 1.99 8.35
N ILE A 51 -6.34 1.57 7.14
CA ILE A 51 -5.75 0.44 6.42
C ILE A 51 -4.28 0.73 6.10
N LEU A 52 -3.99 1.92 5.58
CA LEU A 52 -2.64 2.33 5.20
C LEU A 52 -1.81 2.85 6.37
N GLN A 53 -2.38 2.87 7.59
CA GLN A 53 -1.72 3.37 8.81
C GLN A 53 -1.16 4.80 8.66
N ILE A 54 -1.86 5.66 7.90
CA ILE A 54 -1.47 7.06 7.74
C ILE A 54 -1.62 7.78 9.09
N ASP A 55 -0.68 8.67 9.40
CA ASP A 55 -0.50 9.36 10.69
C ASP A 55 -0.19 8.45 11.89
N ARG A 56 0.20 7.19 11.65
CA ARG A 56 0.66 6.31 12.71
C ARG A 56 2.15 6.53 13.00
N PHE A 57 2.45 6.85 14.25
CA PHE A 57 3.81 6.93 14.76
C PHE A 57 4.04 5.85 15.83
N TYR A 58 5.21 5.23 15.79
CA TYR A 58 5.67 4.28 16.80
C TYR A 58 6.75 4.92 17.67
N ARG A 59 7.00 4.37 18.86
CA ARG A 59 7.96 4.98 19.79
C ARG A 59 9.39 4.91 19.28
N ASP A 60 9.74 3.82 18.62
CA ASP A 60 11.10 3.55 18.15
C ASP A 60 11.11 2.63 16.92
N THR A 61 12.32 2.39 16.41
CA THR A 61 12.57 1.55 15.24
C THR A 61 12.16 0.10 15.49
N ASP A 62 12.40 -0.43 16.69
CA ASP A 62 12.13 -1.84 17.00
C ASP A 62 10.61 -2.09 17.04
N GLU A 63 9.84 -1.17 17.63
CA GLU A 63 8.37 -1.20 17.57
C GLU A 63 7.87 -1.09 16.13
N THR A 64 8.47 -0.21 15.31
CA THR A 64 8.10 -0.05 13.88
C THR A 64 8.30 -1.35 13.10
N LEU A 65 9.47 -1.98 13.25
CA LEU A 65 9.79 -3.25 12.58
C LEU A 65 8.82 -4.34 12.99
N ALA A 66 8.59 -4.50 14.30
CA ALA A 66 7.68 -5.51 14.83
C ALA A 66 6.23 -5.32 14.31
N ARG A 67 5.73 -4.08 14.31
CA ARG A 67 4.35 -3.76 13.88
C ARG A 67 4.13 -3.98 12.38
N ASN A 68 5.18 -3.85 11.59
CA ASN A 68 5.13 -4.02 10.14
C ASN A 68 5.56 -5.44 9.71
N GLY A 69 5.83 -6.34 10.65
CA GLY A 69 6.20 -7.73 10.39
C GLY A 69 7.63 -7.92 9.84
N PHE A 70 8.51 -6.95 10.04
CA PHE A 70 9.92 -7.07 9.70
C PHE A 70 10.73 -7.72 10.82
N ALA A 71 11.87 -8.32 10.46
CA ALA A 71 12.83 -8.84 11.44
C ALA A 71 13.37 -7.71 12.32
N PRO A 72 13.69 -7.97 13.60
CA PRO A 72 14.31 -6.98 14.47
C PRO A 72 15.69 -6.58 13.93
N ASN A 73 16.16 -5.41 14.36
CA ASN A 73 17.52 -4.98 14.03
C ASN A 73 18.55 -6.02 14.47
N ARG A 74 19.55 -6.28 13.61
CA ARG A 74 20.65 -7.17 13.95
C ARG A 74 21.38 -6.60 15.17
N GLN A 75 21.50 -7.40 16.22
CA GLN A 75 22.32 -7.03 17.37
C GLN A 75 23.79 -6.91 16.93
N ALA A 76 24.44 -5.81 17.29
CA ALA A 76 25.84 -5.61 16.97
C ALA A 76 26.68 -6.74 17.56
N ALA A 77 27.62 -7.29 16.77
CA ALA A 77 28.56 -8.28 17.27
C ALA A 77 29.38 -7.65 18.41
N PRO A 78 29.65 -8.39 19.50
CA PRO A 78 30.52 -7.92 20.56
C PRO A 78 31.85 -7.44 19.99
N ARG A 79 32.30 -6.25 20.39
CA ARG A 79 33.53 -5.60 19.91
C ARG A 79 34.79 -6.46 20.05
N GLU A 80 34.76 -7.51 20.87
CA GLU A 80 35.87 -8.44 21.07
C GLU A 80 36.19 -9.31 19.85
N MET A 81 35.21 -9.58 18.97
CA MET A 81 35.43 -10.43 17.78
C MET A 81 36.28 -9.74 16.70
N LEU A 82 36.43 -8.41 16.77
CA LEU A 82 37.16 -7.59 15.78
C LEU A 82 38.66 -7.42 16.10
N ARG A 83 39.19 -8.01 17.18
CA ARG A 83 40.60 -7.85 17.59
C ARG A 83 41.54 -9.01 17.24
N ARG A 84 41.11 -9.98 16.42
CA ARG A 84 41.94 -11.16 16.09
C ARG A 84 42.51 -11.13 14.67
N VAL A 85 43.13 -10.01 14.30
CA VAL A 85 44.07 -9.94 13.17
C VAL A 85 45.15 -8.90 13.51
N SER A 86 46.16 -9.31 14.25
CA SER A 86 47.43 -8.59 14.46
C SER A 86 48.52 -9.61 14.73
#